data_AF-A0A1Z5KGL1-F1
#
_entry.id   AF-A0A1Z5KGL1-F1
#
_cell.length_a   1.000
_cell.length_b   1.000
_cell.length_c   1.000
_cell.angle_alpha   90.00
_cell.angle_beta   90.00
_cell.angle_gamma   90.00
#
_symmetry.space_group_name_H-M   'P 1'
#
loop_
_entity.id
_entity.type
_entity.pdbx_description
1 polymer ?
#
loop_
_entity_poly.entity_id
_entity_poly.type
_entity_poly.pdbx_seq_one_letter_code
_entity_poly.pdbx_strand_id
1 'polypeptide(L)'
;MTSRASKRKEWLEQETEQAILESTIDAVLSQASQGTPEMRKALLEMKELLKCSLCKCIYVDPVSLAACGHSFCRKCIENHNCDDAHCPECGLPVNMTKGSFEKVHATLQTVMDSFKIICTTLAQAEPEWWKYSDGDENTCPTDPVEIAKRIEDGDENENNDDGEEEIDLDAVQCSQ
;
A
#
# COMPACT_ATOMS: atom_id res chain seq x y z
N MET A 1 -21.46 -2.94 24.93
CA MET A 1 -22.26 -3.85 24.08
C MET A 1 -22.88 -3.02 22.96
N THR A 2 -22.33 -3.06 21.75
CA THR A 2 -22.88 -2.29 20.61
C THR A 2 -24.19 -2.94 20.13
N SER A 3 -25.19 -2.10 19.82
CA SER A 3 -26.52 -2.53 19.39
C SER A 3 -26.45 -3.37 18.11
N ARG A 4 -27.39 -4.31 17.94
CA ARG A 4 -27.55 -5.14 16.73
C ARG A 4 -27.74 -4.28 15.47
N ALA A 5 -28.22 -3.05 15.62
CA ALA A 5 -28.31 -2.05 14.55
C ALA A 5 -26.95 -1.43 14.20
N SER A 6 -26.09 -1.14 15.19
CA SER A 6 -24.72 -0.63 14.94
C SER A 6 -23.89 -1.65 14.17
N LYS A 7 -23.91 -2.92 14.59
CA LYS A 7 -23.16 -3.98 13.90
C LYS A 7 -23.61 -4.15 12.45
N ARG A 8 -24.91 -4.01 12.17
CA ARG A 8 -25.42 -4.10 10.78
C ARG A 8 -24.96 -2.93 9.92
N LYS A 9 -24.88 -1.73 10.49
CA LYS A 9 -24.42 -0.52 9.79
C LYS A 9 -22.92 -0.61 9.47
N GLU A 10 -22.12 -1.02 10.44
CA GLU A 10 -20.69 -1.28 10.30
C GLU A 10 -20.40 -2.35 9.23
N TRP A 11 -21.22 -3.40 9.15
CA TRP A 11 -21.14 -4.42 8.10
C TRP A 11 -21.39 -3.87 6.70
N LEU A 12 -22.46 -3.09 6.53
CA LEU A 12 -22.80 -2.48 5.24
C LEU A 12 -21.71 -1.49 4.81
N GLU A 13 -21.14 -0.74 5.74
CA GLU A 13 -20.02 0.17 5.49
C GLU A 13 -18.78 -0.61 5.00
N GLN A 14 -18.38 -1.69 5.69
CA GLN A 14 -17.25 -2.53 5.25
C GLN A 14 -17.47 -3.20 3.89
N GLU A 15 -18.68 -3.69 3.60
CA GLU A 15 -19.02 -4.22 2.27
C GLU A 15 -18.96 -3.14 1.18
N THR A 16 -19.44 -1.92 1.49
CA THR A 16 -19.36 -0.81 0.54
C THR A 16 -17.93 -0.34 0.30
N GLU A 17 -17.10 -0.28 1.34
CA GLU A 17 -15.68 0.09 1.21
C GLU A 17 -14.91 -0.93 0.36
N GLN A 18 -15.18 -2.21 0.55
CA GLN A 18 -14.57 -3.28 -0.23
C GLN A 18 -15.00 -3.22 -1.71
N ALA A 19 -16.30 -3.02 -1.98
CA ALA A 19 -16.82 -2.88 -3.34
C ALA A 19 -16.29 -1.62 -4.04
N ILE A 20 -16.16 -0.51 -3.31
CA ILE A 20 -15.56 0.73 -3.83
C ILE A 20 -14.10 0.49 -4.19
N LEU A 21 -13.32 -0.15 -3.31
CA LEU A 21 -11.92 -0.46 -3.58
C LEU A 21 -11.75 -1.34 -4.82
N GLU A 22 -12.51 -2.43 -4.93
CA GLU A 22 -12.44 -3.30 -6.11
C GLU A 22 -12.82 -2.55 -7.40
N SER A 23 -13.86 -1.72 -7.35
CA SER A 23 -14.28 -0.86 -8.46
C SER A 23 -13.20 0.15 -8.87
N THR A 24 -12.58 0.84 -7.90
CA THR A 24 -11.48 1.79 -8.16
C THR A 24 -10.28 1.11 -8.79
N ILE A 25 -9.89 -0.06 -8.28
CA ILE A 25 -8.79 -0.85 -8.85
C ILE A 25 -9.12 -1.25 -10.29
N ASP A 26 -10.33 -1.77 -10.55
CA ASP A 26 -10.74 -2.19 -11.89
C ASP A 26 -10.80 -1.02 -12.87
N ALA A 27 -11.18 0.18 -12.41
CA ALA A 27 -11.11 1.40 -13.21
C ALA A 27 -9.66 1.73 -13.63
N VAL A 28 -8.70 1.70 -12.69
CA VAL A 28 -7.28 1.96 -13.00
C VAL A 28 -6.69 0.89 -13.92
N LEU A 29 -7.02 -0.39 -13.70
CA LEU A 29 -6.49 -1.48 -14.50
C LEU A 29 -7.05 -1.50 -15.94
N SER A 30 -8.33 -1.14 -16.11
CA SER A 30 -9.00 -1.12 -17.41
C SER A 30 -8.62 0.10 -18.25
N GLN A 31 -8.26 1.23 -17.63
CA GLN A 31 -7.87 2.45 -18.33
C GLN A 31 -6.38 2.44 -18.69
N ALA A 32 -6.07 2.21 -19.96
CA ALA A 32 -4.70 2.38 -20.48
C ALA A 32 -4.19 3.83 -20.35
N SER A 33 -5.12 4.78 -20.17
CA SER A 33 -4.82 6.19 -19.93
C SER A 33 -4.47 6.51 -18.47
N GLN A 34 -4.21 5.52 -17.61
CA GLN A 34 -3.84 5.75 -16.20
C GLN A 34 -2.47 5.18 -15.78
N GLY A 35 -1.65 4.72 -16.73
CA GLY A 35 -0.28 4.30 -16.46
C GLY A 35 0.34 3.48 -17.57
N THR A 36 1.62 3.15 -17.40
CA THR A 36 2.31 2.22 -18.30
C THR A 36 1.73 0.80 -18.19
N PRO A 37 1.88 -0.05 -19.23
CA PRO A 37 1.50 -1.46 -19.15
C PRO A 37 2.15 -2.20 -17.97
N GLU A 38 3.41 -1.91 -17.68
CA GLU A 38 4.18 -2.53 -16.59
C GLU A 38 3.63 -2.14 -15.23
N MET A 39 3.26 -0.87 -15.04
CA MET A 39 2.62 -0.39 -13.81
C MET A 39 1.27 -1.07 -13.59
N ARG A 40 0.43 -1.17 -14.62
CA ARG A 40 -0.86 -1.87 -14.54
C ARG A 40 -0.69 -3.35 -14.22
N LYS A 41 0.32 -4.00 -14.81
CA LYS A 41 0.66 -5.39 -14.50
C LYS A 41 1.05 -5.56 -13.02
N ALA A 42 1.90 -4.67 -12.49
CA ALA A 42 2.32 -4.71 -11.09
C ALA A 42 1.12 -4.51 -10.14
N LEU A 43 0.21 -3.58 -10.44
CA LEU A 43 -1.01 -3.37 -9.66
C LEU A 43 -1.93 -4.60 -9.67
N LEU A 44 -2.04 -5.30 -10.80
CA LEU A 44 -2.80 -6.54 -10.90
C LEU A 44 -2.17 -7.65 -10.05
N GLU A 45 -0.85 -7.82 -10.11
CA GLU A 45 -0.13 -8.80 -9.28
C GLU A 45 -0.30 -8.48 -7.78
N MET A 46 -0.22 -7.20 -7.40
CA MET A 46 -0.51 -6.76 -6.03
C MET A 46 -1.95 -7.05 -5.61
N LYS A 47 -2.94 -6.82 -6.49
CA LYS A 47 -4.36 -7.14 -6.25
C LYS A 47 -4.53 -8.61 -5.89
N GLU A 48 -3.87 -9.52 -6.61
CA GLU A 48 -3.96 -10.96 -6.35
C GLU A 48 -3.29 -11.36 -5.03
N LEU A 49 -2.16 -10.76 -4.67
CA LEU A 49 -1.45 -11.03 -3.42
C LEU A 49 -2.23 -10.57 -2.16
N LEU A 50 -3.10 -9.58 -2.32
CA LEU A 50 -3.90 -9.01 -1.23
C LEU A 50 -5.27 -9.68 -1.07
N LYS A 51 -5.52 -10.84 -1.70
CA LYS A 51 -6.78 -11.58 -1.57
C LYS A 51 -6.75 -12.54 -0.39
N CYS A 52 -7.86 -12.58 0.34
CA CYS A 52 -8.12 -13.61 1.34
C CYS A 52 -8.43 -14.94 0.67
N SER A 53 -7.81 -16.01 1.15
CA SER A 53 -8.01 -17.37 0.64
C SER A 53 -9.41 -17.94 0.91
N LEU A 54 -10.18 -17.38 1.85
CA LEU A 54 -11.55 -17.82 2.17
C LEU A 54 -12.61 -17.12 1.31
N CYS A 55 -12.66 -15.78 1.28
CA CYS A 55 -13.66 -15.05 0.50
C CYS A 55 -13.23 -14.75 -0.95
N LYS A 56 -11.94 -14.91 -1.28
CA LYS A 56 -11.35 -14.60 -2.60
C LYS A 56 -11.40 -13.12 -3.00
N CYS A 57 -11.80 -12.24 -2.09
CA CYS A 57 -11.77 -10.79 -2.23
C CYS A 57 -10.55 -10.21 -1.51
N ILE A 58 -10.25 -8.92 -1.74
CA ILE A 58 -9.21 -8.20 -1.00
C ILE A 58 -9.49 -8.29 0.51
N TYR A 59 -8.45 -8.45 1.33
CA TYR A 59 -8.59 -8.52 2.79
C TYR A 59 -9.45 -7.39 3.37
N VAL A 60 -10.19 -7.69 4.44
CA VAL A 60 -10.89 -6.73 5.29
C VAL A 60 -10.58 -7.11 6.73
N ASP A 61 -10.00 -6.17 7.49
CA ASP A 61 -9.47 -6.41 8.84
C ASP A 61 -8.61 -7.70 8.88
N PRO A 62 -7.45 -7.74 8.20
CA PRO A 62 -6.63 -8.93 8.13
C PRO A 62 -6.12 -9.31 9.52
N VAL A 63 -6.32 -10.58 9.87
CA VAL A 63 -5.79 -11.20 11.09
C VAL A 63 -4.94 -12.40 10.72
N SER A 64 -3.85 -12.58 11.45
CA SER A 64 -2.98 -13.74 11.27
C SER A 64 -3.13 -14.73 12.41
N LEU A 65 -3.17 -16.01 12.05
CA LEU A 65 -3.17 -17.10 13.02
C LEU A 65 -1.80 -17.19 13.69
N ALA A 66 -1.76 -17.07 15.02
CA ALA A 66 -0.49 -17.08 15.75
C ALA A 66 0.33 -18.37 15.59
N ALA A 67 -0.32 -19.50 15.31
CA ALA A 67 0.34 -20.81 15.19
C ALA A 67 1.07 -21.00 13.84
N CYS A 68 0.60 -20.38 12.76
CA CYS A 68 1.11 -20.63 11.40
C CYS A 68 1.38 -19.37 10.56
N GLY A 69 0.93 -18.20 10.99
CA GLY A 69 1.13 -16.93 10.29
C GLY A 69 0.21 -16.66 9.09
N HIS A 70 -0.57 -17.65 8.63
CA HIS A 70 -1.56 -17.43 7.56
C HIS A 70 -2.58 -16.38 7.96
N SER A 71 -2.93 -15.53 6.98
CA SER A 71 -3.74 -14.34 7.19
C SER A 71 -5.09 -14.47 6.49
N PHE A 72 -6.14 -13.99 7.14
CA PHE A 72 -7.52 -14.07 6.67
C PHE A 72 -8.25 -12.79 7.04
N CYS A 73 -9.38 -12.48 6.39
CA CYS A 73 -10.28 -11.47 6.95
C CYS A 73 -10.77 -11.95 8.32
N ARG A 74 -10.82 -11.06 9.32
CA ARG A 74 -11.30 -11.40 10.68
C ARG A 74 -12.60 -12.19 10.64
N LYS A 75 -13.57 -11.71 9.88
CA LYS A 75 -14.88 -12.35 9.75
C LYS A 75 -14.83 -13.74 9.11
N CYS A 76 -13.95 -13.92 8.13
CA CYS A 76 -13.81 -15.19 7.42
C CYS A 76 -13.27 -16.27 8.36
N ILE A 77 -12.22 -15.97 9.12
CA ILE A 77 -11.62 -16.95 10.04
C ILE A 77 -12.49 -17.17 11.29
N GLU A 78 -13.17 -16.14 11.79
CA GLU A 78 -14.16 -16.30 12.87
C GLU A 78 -15.28 -17.28 12.49
N ASN A 79 -15.79 -17.18 11.26
CA ASN A 79 -16.83 -18.08 10.77
C ASN A 79 -16.30 -19.51 10.56
N HIS A 80 -15.12 -19.66 9.96
CA HIS A 80 -14.51 -20.98 9.76
C HIS A 80 -14.22 -21.70 11.08
N ASN A 81 -13.64 -21.00 12.04
CA ASN A 81 -13.26 -21.56 13.34
C ASN A 81 -14.45 -21.86 14.26
N CYS A 82 -15.66 -21.41 13.91
CA CYS A 82 -16.89 -21.86 14.57
C CYS A 82 -17.17 -23.34 14.27
N ASP A 83 -16.75 -23.80 13.09
CA ASP A 83 -17.03 -25.14 12.57
C ASP A 83 -15.80 -26.07 12.65
N ASP A 84 -14.59 -25.53 12.47
CA ASP A 84 -13.34 -26.30 12.47
C ASP A 84 -12.15 -25.53 13.09
N ALA A 85 -11.51 -26.08 14.13
CA ALA A 85 -10.41 -25.42 14.84
C ALA A 85 -9.04 -25.63 14.17
N HIS A 86 -8.97 -25.55 12.84
CA HIS A 86 -7.74 -25.74 12.06
C HIS A 86 -7.56 -24.59 11.05
N CYS A 87 -6.31 -24.34 10.66
CA CYS A 87 -6.02 -23.35 9.63
C CYS A 87 -6.54 -23.83 8.26
N PRO A 88 -7.32 -23.02 7.52
CA PRO A 88 -7.81 -23.38 6.19
C PRO A 88 -6.73 -23.68 5.15
N GLU A 89 -5.52 -23.15 5.33
CA GLU A 89 -4.43 -23.26 4.35
C GLU A 89 -3.47 -24.41 4.64
N CYS A 90 -3.14 -24.68 5.90
CA CYS A 90 -2.16 -25.70 6.27
C CYS A 90 -2.68 -26.78 7.22
N GLY A 91 -3.92 -26.67 7.70
CA GLY A 91 -4.52 -27.65 8.61
C GLY A 91 -3.92 -27.70 10.01
N LEU A 92 -3.04 -26.76 10.37
CA LEU A 92 -2.50 -26.69 11.74
C LEU A 92 -3.58 -26.27 12.74
N PRO A 93 -3.60 -26.84 13.95
CA PRO A 93 -4.62 -26.53 14.95
C PRO A 93 -4.52 -25.08 15.43
N VAL A 94 -5.67 -24.43 15.62
CA VAL A 94 -5.80 -23.05 16.08
C VAL A 94 -6.30 -23.03 17.52
N ASN A 95 -5.60 -22.31 18.40
CA ASN A 95 -5.99 -22.22 19.81
C ASN A 95 -7.15 -21.23 20.01
N MET A 96 -8.38 -21.76 20.12
CA MET A 96 -9.62 -20.98 20.27
C MET A 96 -9.82 -20.23 21.59
N THR A 97 -8.81 -20.12 22.47
CA THR A 97 -8.93 -19.26 23.66
C THR A 97 -9.30 -17.83 23.25
N LYS A 98 -10.47 -17.36 23.68
CA LYS A 98 -11.08 -16.08 23.29
C LYS A 98 -10.05 -14.94 23.31
N GLY A 99 -9.84 -14.32 22.16
CA GLY A 99 -8.97 -13.15 21.99
C GLY A 99 -7.46 -13.43 21.89
N SER A 100 -7.03 -14.69 21.88
CA SER A 100 -5.60 -15.05 21.85
C SER A 100 -5.12 -15.66 20.53
N PHE A 101 -6.00 -16.00 19.58
CA PHE A 101 -5.59 -16.62 18.31
C PHE A 101 -5.34 -15.63 17.17
N GLU A 102 -5.97 -14.46 17.21
CA GLU A 102 -5.91 -13.44 16.18
C GLU A 102 -5.05 -12.27 16.62
N LYS A 103 -3.87 -12.13 16.02
CA LYS A 103 -3.15 -10.86 16.05
C LYS A 103 -3.54 -10.08 14.80
N VAL A 104 -3.94 -8.82 14.99
CA VAL A 104 -4.10 -7.89 13.87
C VAL A 104 -2.77 -7.82 13.13
N HIS A 105 -2.78 -8.10 11.83
CA HIS A 105 -1.57 -8.05 11.03
C HIS A 105 -1.35 -6.61 10.56
N ALA A 106 -0.89 -5.76 11.48
CA ALA A 106 -0.77 -4.31 11.28
C ALA A 106 -0.02 -3.95 9.98
N THR A 107 1.07 -4.65 9.66
CA THR A 107 1.82 -4.43 8.42
C THR A 107 1.00 -4.73 7.16
N LEU A 108 0.17 -5.77 7.16
CA LEU A 108 -0.68 -6.09 6.00
C LEU A 108 -1.79 -5.05 5.85
N GLN A 109 -2.35 -4.59 6.97
CA GLN A 109 -3.28 -3.46 6.97
C GLN A 109 -2.64 -2.20 6.36
N THR A 110 -1.41 -1.85 6.78
CA THR A 110 -0.67 -0.71 6.21
C THR A 110 -0.42 -0.87 4.70
N VAL A 111 -0.06 -2.07 4.24
CA VAL A 111 0.12 -2.35 2.81
C VAL A 111 -1.19 -2.16 2.05
N MET A 112 -2.30 -2.67 2.58
CA MET A 112 -3.62 -2.47 1.98
C MET A 112 -3.99 -0.98 1.90
N ASP A 113 -3.77 -0.23 2.98
CA ASP A 113 -4.14 1.18 3.03
C ASP A 113 -3.28 2.01 2.05
N SER A 114 -2.00 1.68 1.93
CA SER A 114 -1.12 2.26 0.91
C SER A 114 -1.59 1.92 -0.50
N PHE A 115 -1.97 0.65 -0.75
CA PHE A 115 -2.50 0.22 -2.04
C PHE A 115 -3.81 0.93 -2.40
N LYS A 116 -4.72 1.12 -1.44
CA LYS A 116 -5.95 1.92 -1.61
C LYS A 116 -5.62 3.35 -2.02
N ILE A 117 -4.69 4.00 -1.32
CA ILE A 117 -4.29 5.38 -1.62
C ILE A 117 -3.71 5.46 -3.03
N ILE A 118 -2.78 4.56 -3.38
CA ILE A 118 -2.17 4.51 -4.72
C ILE A 118 -3.25 4.39 -5.81
N CYS A 119 -4.16 3.42 -5.69
CA CYS A 119 -5.21 3.21 -6.70
C CYS A 119 -6.16 4.40 -6.78
N THR A 120 -6.48 5.02 -5.64
CA THR A 120 -7.36 6.21 -5.59
C THR A 120 -6.70 7.42 -6.24
N THR A 121 -5.42 7.67 -5.95
CA THR A 121 -4.65 8.76 -6.56
C THR A 121 -4.52 8.56 -8.06
N LEU A 122 -4.23 7.34 -8.52
CA LEU A 122 -4.14 7.03 -9.94
C LEU A 122 -5.49 7.20 -10.65
N ALA A 123 -6.60 6.80 -10.03
CA ALA A 123 -7.93 6.98 -10.61
C ALA A 123 -8.31 8.46 -10.80
N GLN A 124 -7.73 9.35 -10.00
CA GLN A 124 -7.96 10.80 -10.04
C GLN A 124 -6.90 11.56 -10.85
N ALA A 125 -5.86 10.88 -11.32
CA ALA A 125 -4.80 11.52 -12.09
C ALA A 125 -5.30 11.92 -13.48
N GLU A 126 -4.73 13.02 -13.99
CA GLU A 126 -4.96 13.45 -15.37
C GLU A 126 -4.53 12.34 -16.34
N PRO A 127 -5.29 12.09 -17.43
CA PRO A 127 -4.91 11.10 -18.41
C PRO A 127 -3.50 11.35 -18.95
N GLU A 128 -2.73 10.28 -19.12
CA GLU A 128 -1.38 10.37 -19.68
C GLU A 128 -0.38 11.17 -18.83
N TRP A 129 -0.63 11.36 -17.54
CA TRP A 129 0.28 12.07 -16.61
C TRP A 129 1.72 11.54 -16.61
N TRP A 130 1.93 10.26 -16.95
CA TRP A 130 3.25 9.62 -17.04
C TRP A 130 3.94 9.84 -18.39
N LYS A 131 3.22 10.38 -19.39
CA LYS A 131 3.80 10.79 -20.67
C LYS A 131 4.30 12.22 -20.48
N TYR A 132 5.60 12.37 -20.28
CA TYR A 132 6.23 13.68 -20.31
C TYR A 132 6.00 14.33 -21.68
N SER A 133 5.58 15.60 -21.66
CA SER A 133 5.57 16.47 -22.82
C SER A 133 6.98 16.67 -23.33
N ASP A 134 7.21 16.44 -24.62
CA ASP A 134 8.42 16.82 -25.35
C ASP A 134 8.78 18.29 -25.02
N GLY A 135 9.74 18.56 -24.13
CA GLY A 135 10.11 19.95 -23.85
C GLY A 135 11.03 20.30 -22.68
N ASP A 136 11.32 19.41 -21.73
CA ASP A 136 12.27 19.72 -20.64
C ASP A 136 13.49 18.78 -20.70
N GLU A 137 14.68 19.35 -20.78
CA GLU A 137 15.99 18.66 -20.85
C GLU A 137 16.35 17.86 -19.58
N ASN A 138 15.39 17.63 -18.68
CA ASN A 138 15.59 16.85 -17.47
C ASN A 138 14.70 15.61 -17.46
N THR A 139 14.90 14.74 -18.46
CA THR A 139 14.46 13.35 -18.37
C THR A 139 15.37 12.59 -17.40
N CYS A 140 14.76 11.80 -16.51
CA CYS A 140 15.45 10.74 -15.80
C CYS A 140 15.90 9.72 -16.85
N PRO A 141 17.22 9.50 -17.05
CA PRO A 141 17.68 8.60 -18.09
C PRO A 141 17.22 7.20 -17.73
N THR A 142 16.41 6.61 -18.60
CA THR A 142 15.99 5.21 -18.46
C THR A 142 16.93 4.27 -19.21
N ASP A 143 17.83 4.80 -20.03
CA ASP A 143 18.88 4.07 -20.71
C ASP A 143 20.15 3.98 -19.81
N PRO A 144 20.61 2.76 -19.44
CA PRO A 144 21.85 2.57 -18.70
C PRO A 144 23.07 3.28 -19.32
N VAL A 145 23.10 3.49 -20.64
CA VAL A 145 24.18 4.19 -21.34
C VAL A 145 24.16 5.69 -21.07
N GLU A 146 22.97 6.29 -20.96
CA GLU A 146 22.83 7.71 -20.62
C GLU A 146 23.12 7.96 -19.14
N ILE A 147 22.77 7.02 -18.26
CA ILE A 147 23.17 7.06 -16.84
C ILE A 147 24.69 7.02 -16.72
N ALA A 148 25.35 6.11 -17.46
CA ALA A 148 26.80 5.98 -17.43
C ALA A 148 27.51 7.25 -17.93
N LYS A 149 27.02 7.87 -19.01
CA LYS A 149 27.58 9.14 -19.50
C LYS A 149 27.48 10.28 -18.48
N ARG A 150 26.34 10.41 -17.79
CA ARG A 150 26.20 11.45 -16.75
C ARG A 150 27.11 11.24 -15.54
N ILE A 151 27.51 10.00 -15.25
CA ILE A 151 28.50 9.69 -14.20
C ILE A 151 29.92 10.06 -14.68
N GLU A 152 30.21 9.87 -15.96
CA GLU A 152 31.50 10.24 -16.56
C GLU A 152 31.65 11.77 -16.73
N ASP A 153 30.56 12.50 -17.01
CA ASP A 153 30.55 13.95 -17.21
C ASP A 153 30.44 14.78 -15.90
N GLY A 154 30.36 14.12 -14.73
CA GLY A 154 30.05 14.75 -13.44
C GLY A 154 31.23 15.25 -12.58
N ASP A 155 32.47 15.27 -13.10
CA ASP A 155 33.68 15.56 -12.32
C ASP A 155 34.45 16.83 -12.77
N GLU A 156 33.77 17.79 -13.39
CA GLU A 156 34.36 19.11 -13.67
C GLU A 156 33.45 20.26 -13.22
N ASN A 157 33.44 20.54 -11.91
CA ASN A 157 33.25 21.91 -11.45
C ASN A 157 34.08 22.16 -10.18
N GLU A 158 35.40 22.22 -10.35
CA GLU A 158 36.26 23.01 -9.47
C GLU A 158 35.91 24.49 -9.67
N ASN A 159 35.13 25.06 -8.75
CA ASN A 159 35.18 26.49 -8.46
C ASN A 159 35.13 26.67 -6.95
N ASN A 160 36.33 26.85 -6.38
CA ASN A 160 36.53 27.41 -5.05
C ASN A 160 36.02 28.86 -5.03
N ASP A 161 35.19 29.21 -4.07
CA ASP A 161 35.08 30.59 -3.57
C ASP A 161 35.02 30.53 -2.05
N ASP A 162 36.17 30.85 -1.44
CA ASP A 162 36.37 31.01 -0.01
C ASP A 162 35.61 32.25 0.48
N GLY A 163 34.43 32.06 1.05
CA GLY A 163 33.68 33.07 1.78
C GLY A 163 33.50 32.66 3.23
N GLU A 164 34.46 33.01 4.10
CA GLU A 164 34.29 32.94 5.55
C GLU A 164 33.22 33.96 5.98
N GLU A 165 32.01 33.50 6.32
CA GLU A 165 31.01 34.30 7.04
C GLU A 165 30.86 33.73 8.46
N GLU A 166 31.49 34.43 9.40
CA GLU A 166 31.51 34.18 10.83
C GLU A 166 30.08 34.31 11.39
N ILE A 167 29.45 33.19 11.74
CA ILE A 167 28.13 33.17 12.40
C ILE A 167 28.30 33.46 13.89
N ASP A 168 27.92 34.68 14.28
CA ASP A 168 27.84 35.16 15.66
C ASP A 168 26.79 34.36 16.46
N LEU A 169 27.25 33.61 17.47
CA LEU A 169 26.48 32.61 18.22
C LEU A 169 25.74 33.15 19.45
N ASP A 170 25.68 34.47 19.66
CA ASP A 170 25.17 35.05 20.92
C ASP A 170 23.76 35.68 20.88
N ALA A 171 22.93 35.41 19.86
CA ALA A 171 21.59 36.03 19.75
C ALA A 171 20.40 35.06 19.73
N VAL A 172 20.34 34.09 20.66
CA VAL A 172 19.07 33.41 21.01
C VAL A 172 18.87 33.40 22.52
N GLN A 173 18.42 34.54 23.05
CA GLN A 173 17.82 34.57 24.39
C GLN A 173 16.43 33.94 24.33
N CYS A 174 16.34 32.73 24.90
CA CYS A 174 15.12 32.05 25.28
C CYS A 174 14.33 32.93 26.26
N SER A 175 13.20 33.48 25.81
CA SER A 175 12.24 34.15 26.68
C SER A 175 11.31 33.12 27.29
N GLN A 176 11.41 32.99 28.62
CA GLN A 176 10.35 32.49 29.49
C GLN A 176 9.21 33.50 29.56
#